data_AF-A0A832PNA4-F1
#
_entry.id   AF-A0A832PNA4-F1
#
_cell.length_a   1.000
_cell.length_b   1.000
_cell.length_c   1.000
_cell.angle_alpha   90.00
_cell.angle_beta   90.00
_cell.angle_gamma   90.00
#
_symmetry.space_group_name_H-M   'P 1'
#
loop_
_entity.id
_entity.type
_entity.pdbx_description
1 polymer ?
#
loop_
_entity_poly.entity_id
_entity_poly.type
_entity_poly.pdbx_seq_one_letter_code
_entity_poly.pdbx_strand_id
1 'polypeptide(L)'
;ALREGIAPLRVEIIGTALPILPPLPCNPRELAALRPHLRDRPVWLAAALPLRELTAVMAAHEGLLSARHRALLIIAPASASDADAIAAALAERGLTVARIEDADPGPEVQVLLAEDSSELGLWYRLAAVTYAGGTLIRGADPAPRHPFEPAGLGTAIVHGPVMGEHPAHWQALDRAGGARQIHGPLALPRVIEELAEPDTAARLARAAWEVATEGAEITRRIAEAVLSDLQESC
;
A
#
# COMPACT_ATOMS: atom_id res chain seq x y z
N ALA A 1 -52.53 -22.60 -18.54
CA ALA A 1 -51.65 -23.58 -17.89
C ALA A 1 -50.28 -22.91 -17.76
N LEU A 2 -49.76 -22.41 -16.62
CA LEU A 2 -49.95 -22.76 -15.21
C LEU A 2 -49.86 -24.27 -14.97
N ARG A 3 -48.63 -24.78 -15.09
CA ARG A 3 -48.10 -26.02 -14.49
C ARG A 3 -46.66 -26.12 -15.00
N GLU A 4 -45.71 -25.75 -14.15
CA GLU A 4 -44.29 -26.15 -14.08
C GLU A 4 -43.74 -25.22 -12.98
N GLY A 5 -43.84 -25.70 -11.73
CA GLY A 5 -43.54 -24.95 -10.52
C GLY A 5 -42.04 -24.82 -10.31
N ILE A 6 -41.39 -23.93 -11.06
CA ILE A 6 -40.06 -23.44 -10.73
C ILE A 6 -40.24 -22.47 -9.56
N ALA A 7 -39.73 -22.84 -8.38
CA ALA A 7 -39.69 -21.94 -7.24
C ALA A 7 -39.03 -20.61 -7.66
N PRO A 8 -39.53 -19.45 -7.20
CA PRO A 8 -38.96 -18.17 -7.61
C PRO A 8 -37.46 -18.18 -7.28
N LEU A 9 -36.63 -18.08 -8.33
CA LEU A 9 -35.19 -17.90 -8.21
C LEU A 9 -34.94 -16.74 -7.25
N ARG A 10 -34.46 -17.05 -6.05
CA ARG A 10 -34.03 -16.04 -5.09
C ARG A 10 -32.72 -15.46 -5.59
N VAL A 11 -32.81 -14.37 -6.33
CA VAL A 11 -31.64 -13.59 -6.75
C VAL A 11 -31.27 -12.66 -5.60
N GLU A 12 -30.22 -13.02 -4.85
CA GLU A 12 -29.58 -12.12 -3.89
C GLU A 12 -28.41 -11.42 -4.60
N ILE A 13 -28.39 -10.09 -4.59
CA ILE A 13 -27.26 -9.32 -5.13
C ILE A 13 -26.22 -9.20 -4.03
N ILE A 14 -25.15 -9.99 -4.11
CA ILE A 14 -24.09 -10.11 -3.09
C ILE A 14 -22.95 -9.07 -3.31
N GLY A 15 -23.20 -8.03 -4.11
CA GLY A 15 -22.22 -6.99 -4.45
C GLY A 15 -21.33 -7.35 -5.65
N THR A 16 -20.29 -6.53 -5.88
CA THR A 16 -19.32 -6.74 -6.95
C THR A 16 -18.12 -7.50 -6.40
N ALA A 17 -17.90 -8.75 -6.86
CA ALA A 17 -16.72 -9.51 -6.50
C ALA A 17 -15.49 -8.99 -7.25
N LEU A 18 -14.69 -8.14 -6.60
CA LEU A 18 -13.34 -7.85 -7.08
C LEU A 18 -12.44 -9.07 -6.83
N PRO A 19 -11.57 -9.45 -7.79
CA PRO A 19 -10.64 -10.55 -7.60
C PRO A 19 -9.74 -10.33 -6.37
N ILE A 20 -9.56 -11.38 -5.58
CA ILE A 20 -8.62 -11.39 -4.46
C ILE A 20 -7.21 -11.45 -5.03
N LEU A 21 -6.33 -10.59 -4.55
CA LEU A 21 -4.90 -10.66 -4.86
C LEU A 21 -4.19 -11.45 -3.74
N PRO A 22 -3.41 -12.50 -4.05
CA PRO A 22 -2.61 -13.16 -3.03
C PRO A 22 -1.61 -12.17 -2.43
N PRO A 23 -1.38 -12.19 -1.11
CA PRO A 23 -0.46 -11.26 -0.47
C PRO A 23 0.96 -11.47 -1.02
N LEU A 24 1.68 -10.37 -1.26
CA LEU A 24 3.07 -10.46 -1.69
C LEU A 24 3.92 -11.23 -0.66
N PRO A 25 4.86 -12.06 -1.13
CA PRO A 25 5.72 -12.85 -0.26
C PRO A 25 6.56 -11.94 0.62
N CYS A 26 6.98 -12.47 1.76
CA CYS A 26 7.84 -11.78 2.71
C CYS A 26 8.76 -12.82 3.35
N ASN A 27 10.05 -12.52 3.40
CA ASN A 27 11.00 -13.33 4.15
C ASN A 27 10.76 -13.10 5.67
N PRO A 28 10.30 -14.12 6.43
CA PRO A 28 9.96 -13.92 7.84
C PRO A 28 11.19 -13.67 8.72
N ARG A 29 12.38 -14.12 8.31
CA ARG A 29 13.62 -13.91 9.06
C ARG A 29 14.06 -12.45 8.99
N GLU A 30 13.98 -11.89 7.79
CA GLU A 30 14.32 -10.50 7.54
C GLU A 30 13.33 -9.54 8.18
N LEU A 31 12.02 -9.83 8.08
CA LEU A 31 11.00 -9.10 8.82
C LEU A 31 11.28 -9.08 10.32
N ALA A 32 11.68 -10.22 10.90
CA ALA A 32 12.02 -10.32 12.32
C ALA A 32 13.32 -9.56 12.66
N ALA A 33 14.29 -9.52 11.75
CA ALA A 33 15.56 -8.82 11.93
C ALA A 33 15.41 -7.30 11.88
N LEU A 34 14.64 -6.77 10.92
CA LEU A 34 14.46 -5.33 10.74
C LEU A 34 13.51 -4.70 11.75
N ARG A 35 12.46 -5.42 12.16
CA ARG A 35 11.39 -4.86 13.00
C ARG A 35 11.88 -4.19 14.31
N PRO A 36 12.89 -4.69 15.04
CA PRO A 36 13.47 -4.00 16.20
C PRO A 36 14.04 -2.61 15.88
N HIS A 37 14.68 -2.41 14.73
CA HIS A 37 15.28 -1.13 14.32
C HIS A 37 14.24 -0.04 14.05
N LEU A 38 13.02 -0.48 13.74
CA LEU A 38 11.90 0.38 13.35
C LEU A 38 10.97 0.73 14.53
N ARG A 39 11.23 0.19 15.71
CA ARG A 39 10.38 0.44 16.89
C ARG A 39 10.46 1.89 17.35
N ASP A 40 9.36 2.35 17.94
CA ASP A 40 9.23 3.66 18.60
C ASP A 40 9.48 4.87 17.70
N ARG A 41 9.40 4.68 16.38
CA ARG A 41 9.45 5.77 15.39
C ARG A 41 8.36 5.63 14.33
N PRO A 42 7.82 6.75 13.82
CA PRO A 42 6.95 6.72 12.65
C PRO A 42 7.71 6.16 11.45
N VAL A 43 7.18 5.12 10.82
CA VAL A 43 7.74 4.53 9.61
C VAL A 43 6.72 4.61 8.49
N TRP A 44 7.15 5.14 7.36
CA TRP A 44 6.33 5.18 6.14
C TRP A 44 7.17 4.78 4.93
N LEU A 45 6.49 4.30 3.89
CA LEU A 45 7.09 3.75 2.68
C LEU A 45 6.71 4.59 1.46
N ALA A 46 7.67 4.88 0.60
CA ALA A 46 7.45 5.25 -0.80
C ALA A 46 7.68 3.99 -1.67
N ALA A 47 6.58 3.33 -2.06
CA ALA A 47 6.60 2.05 -2.74
C ALA A 47 6.72 2.20 -4.26
N ALA A 48 7.65 1.47 -4.88
CA ALA A 48 7.91 1.52 -6.33
C ALA A 48 8.05 2.96 -6.84
N LEU A 49 8.85 3.76 -6.14
CA LEU A 49 8.97 5.21 -6.34
C LEU A 49 9.67 5.52 -7.67
N PRO A 50 9.01 6.20 -8.63
CA PRO A 50 9.68 6.73 -9.81
C PRO A 50 10.48 7.99 -9.45
N LEU A 51 11.66 8.18 -10.06
CA LEU A 51 12.53 9.34 -9.78
C LEU A 51 11.82 10.69 -9.91
N ARG A 52 10.87 10.80 -10.85
CA ARG A 52 10.10 12.04 -11.08
C ARG A 52 9.19 12.44 -9.91
N GLU A 53 8.84 11.52 -9.03
CA GLU A 53 8.01 11.76 -7.85
C GLU A 53 8.85 11.97 -6.57
N LEU A 54 10.17 11.74 -6.64
CA LEU A 54 11.09 11.82 -5.50
C LEU A 54 11.01 13.16 -4.77
N THR A 55 10.94 14.28 -5.50
CA THR A 55 10.87 15.61 -4.91
C THR A 55 9.68 15.78 -3.95
N ALA A 56 8.52 15.19 -4.27
CA ALA A 56 7.35 15.24 -3.41
C ALA A 56 7.55 14.41 -2.14
N VAL A 57 8.15 13.23 -2.28
CA VAL A 57 8.47 12.32 -1.17
C VAL A 57 9.49 12.94 -0.21
N MET A 58 10.56 13.56 -0.74
CA MET A 58 11.56 14.26 0.07
C MET A 58 10.92 15.41 0.86
N ALA A 59 10.13 16.26 0.20
CA ALA A 59 9.44 17.37 0.87
C ALA A 59 8.49 16.87 1.98
N ALA A 60 7.82 15.74 1.76
CA ALA A 60 6.96 15.14 2.78
C ALA A 60 7.76 14.59 3.97
N HIS A 61 8.91 13.96 3.70
CA HIS A 61 9.76 13.46 4.76
C HIS A 61 10.39 14.57 5.60
N GLU A 62 10.92 15.61 4.94
CA GLU A 62 11.49 16.79 5.60
C GLU A 62 10.45 17.48 6.50
N GLY A 63 9.22 17.64 6.00
CA GLY A 63 8.10 18.17 6.80
C GLY A 63 7.82 17.29 8.01
N LEU A 64 7.74 15.97 7.82
CA LEU A 64 7.52 15.03 8.92
C LEU A 64 8.64 15.06 9.97
N LEU A 65 9.91 15.17 9.55
CA LEU A 65 11.06 15.22 10.45
C LEU A 65 11.03 16.45 11.36
N SER A 66 10.44 17.56 10.91
CA SER A 66 10.29 18.77 11.73
C SER A 66 9.39 18.55 12.96
N ALA A 67 8.36 17.71 12.83
CA ALA A 67 7.45 17.35 13.91
C ALA A 67 7.88 16.09 14.67
N ARG A 68 8.49 15.13 13.94
CA ARG A 68 8.85 13.79 14.44
C ARG A 68 10.29 13.49 14.03
N HIS A 69 11.26 13.99 14.79
CA HIS A 69 12.70 13.89 14.51
C HIS A 69 13.23 12.46 14.31
N ARG A 70 12.52 11.45 14.82
CA ARG A 70 12.86 10.04 14.60
C ARG A 70 12.10 9.43 13.42
N ALA A 71 11.36 10.14 12.57
CA ALA A 71 10.67 9.48 11.47
C ALA A 71 11.64 8.72 10.54
N LEU A 72 11.25 7.57 10.02
CA LEU A 72 11.99 6.83 9.00
C LEU A 72 11.16 6.77 7.73
N LEU A 73 11.76 7.16 6.61
CA LEU A 73 11.24 6.89 5.28
C LEU A 73 11.93 5.63 4.73
N ILE A 74 11.15 4.63 4.33
CA ILE A 74 11.62 3.54 3.49
C ILE A 74 11.35 3.93 2.03
N ILE A 75 12.35 3.84 1.16
CA ILE A 75 12.17 4.01 -0.29
C ILE A 75 12.44 2.68 -0.96
N ALA A 76 11.44 2.18 -1.67
CA ALA A 76 11.60 1.09 -2.63
C ALA A 76 11.59 1.69 -4.04
N PRO A 77 12.76 1.84 -4.71
CA PRO A 77 12.82 2.40 -6.06
C PRO A 77 11.95 1.62 -7.03
N ALA A 78 11.38 2.32 -8.01
CA ALA A 78 10.71 1.70 -9.13
C ALA A 78 11.63 0.80 -9.96
N SER A 79 12.90 1.21 -10.11
CA SER A 79 13.95 0.51 -10.83
C SER A 79 15.25 0.60 -10.03
N ALA A 80 16.00 -0.49 -9.96
CA ALA A 80 17.33 -0.50 -9.32
C ALA A 80 18.28 0.54 -9.93
N SER A 81 18.11 0.86 -11.22
CA SER A 81 18.90 1.91 -11.91
C SER A 81 18.72 3.31 -11.31
N ASP A 82 17.62 3.55 -10.60
CA ASP A 82 17.32 4.86 -10.02
C ASP A 82 17.89 5.01 -8.60
N ALA A 83 18.34 3.92 -7.97
CA ALA A 83 18.76 3.91 -6.57
C ALA A 83 19.90 4.91 -6.29
N ASP A 84 20.93 4.95 -7.14
CA ASP A 84 22.06 5.87 -6.97
C ASP A 84 21.65 7.34 -7.12
N ALA A 85 20.76 7.64 -8.07
CA ALA A 85 20.23 8.99 -8.27
C ALA A 85 19.37 9.44 -7.08
N ILE A 86 18.56 8.52 -6.53
CA ILE A 86 17.77 8.75 -5.32
C ILE A 86 18.71 9.04 -4.14
N ALA A 87 19.72 8.18 -3.91
CA ALA A 87 20.67 8.34 -2.81
C ALA A 87 21.41 9.69 -2.89
N ALA A 88 21.87 10.08 -4.08
CA ALA A 88 22.53 11.37 -4.30
C ALA A 88 21.60 12.54 -3.97
N ALA A 89 20.36 12.54 -4.46
CA ALA A 89 19.39 13.60 -4.20
C ALA A 89 19.04 13.71 -2.71
N LEU A 90 18.95 12.59 -1.98
CA LEU A 90 18.72 12.59 -0.53
C LEU A 90 19.93 13.15 0.23
N ALA A 91 21.15 12.81 -0.18
CA ALA A 91 22.37 13.32 0.43
C ALA A 91 22.52 14.84 0.20
N GLU A 92 22.15 15.35 -0.97
CA GLU A 92 22.09 16.79 -1.25
C GLU A 92 21.12 17.55 -0.32
N ARG A 93 20.08 16.86 0.20
CA ARG A 93 19.16 17.39 1.22
C ARG A 93 19.67 17.25 2.64
N GLY A 94 20.85 16.65 2.84
CA GLY A 94 21.44 16.41 4.17
C GLY A 94 20.73 15.31 4.96
N LEU A 95 19.96 14.44 4.29
CA LEU A 95 19.32 13.30 4.94
C LEU A 95 20.33 12.18 5.19
N THR A 96 20.25 11.54 6.35
CA THR A 96 21.07 10.35 6.67
C THR A 96 20.44 9.12 6.03
N VAL A 97 21.10 8.56 5.02
CA VAL A 97 20.60 7.42 4.22
C VAL A 97 21.40 6.16 4.54
N ALA A 98 20.72 5.04 4.77
CA ALA A 98 21.31 3.70 4.75
C ALA A 98 20.75 2.91 3.57
N ARG A 99 21.60 2.13 2.89
CA ARG A 99 21.15 1.14 1.91
C ARG A 99 21.01 -0.20 2.60
N ILE A 100 19.93 -0.91 2.32
CA ILE A 100 19.63 -2.20 2.98
C ILE A 100 20.74 -3.24 2.77
N GLU A 101 21.42 -3.17 1.63
CA GLU A 101 22.52 -4.08 1.26
C GLU A 101 23.81 -3.86 2.08
N ASP A 102 23.98 -2.66 2.66
CA ASP A 102 25.21 -2.30 3.37
C ASP A 102 25.11 -2.59 4.87
N ALA A 103 23.99 -2.23 5.50
CA ALA A 103 23.76 -2.42 6.93
C ALA A 103 22.29 -2.21 7.33
N ASP A 104 21.91 -2.80 8.46
CA ASP A 104 20.66 -2.48 9.15
C ASP A 104 20.62 -1.00 9.58
N PRO A 105 19.46 -0.33 9.55
CA PRO A 105 19.38 1.08 9.89
C PRO A 105 19.64 1.32 11.39
N GLY A 106 20.58 2.22 11.67
CA GLY A 106 20.80 2.79 13.00
C GLY A 106 19.71 3.79 13.42
N PRO A 107 19.69 4.22 14.69
CA PRO A 107 18.71 5.18 15.20
C PRO A 107 18.77 6.57 14.52
N GLU A 108 19.94 6.94 14.00
CA GLU A 108 20.20 8.19 13.26
C GLU A 108 19.76 8.16 11.80
N VAL A 109 19.58 6.97 11.22
CA VAL A 109 19.14 6.82 9.83
C VAL A 109 17.75 7.42 9.66
N GLN A 110 17.60 8.30 8.67
CA GLN A 110 16.33 8.97 8.33
C GLN A 110 15.68 8.32 7.11
N VAL A 111 16.50 7.79 6.19
CA VAL A 111 16.01 7.07 5.01
C VAL A 111 16.67 5.70 4.90
N LEU A 112 15.85 4.66 4.77
CA LEU A 112 16.28 3.32 4.38
C LEU A 112 15.97 3.13 2.89
N LEU A 113 17.00 2.97 2.07
CA LEU A 113 16.87 2.74 0.64
C LEU A 113 16.99 1.24 0.34
N ALA A 114 15.92 0.66 -0.19
CA ALA A 114 15.93 -0.70 -0.72
C ALA A 114 16.60 -0.72 -2.11
N GLU A 115 17.04 -1.90 -2.55
CA GLU A 115 17.61 -2.09 -3.90
C GLU A 115 16.58 -1.74 -4.98
N ASP A 116 15.37 -2.27 -4.84
CA ASP A 116 14.27 -2.09 -5.78
C ASP A 116 12.89 -2.35 -5.13
N SER A 117 11.90 -2.71 -5.97
CA SER A 117 10.52 -3.03 -5.57
C SER A 117 10.22 -4.53 -5.51
N SER A 118 11.22 -5.41 -5.54
CA SER A 118 11.03 -6.86 -5.47
C SER A 118 10.52 -7.33 -4.11
N GLU A 119 10.92 -6.66 -3.03
CA GLU A 119 10.59 -7.03 -1.65
C GLU A 119 9.45 -6.20 -1.05
N LEU A 120 8.57 -5.65 -1.88
CA LEU A 120 7.45 -4.81 -1.41
C LEU A 120 6.57 -5.48 -0.35
N GLY A 121 6.44 -6.82 -0.36
CA GLY A 121 5.73 -7.54 0.69
C GLY A 121 6.35 -7.35 2.09
N LEU A 122 7.67 -7.25 2.19
CA LEU A 122 8.37 -6.92 3.44
C LEU A 122 8.09 -5.46 3.83
N TRP A 123 8.29 -4.54 2.88
CA TRP A 123 8.16 -3.10 3.13
C TRP A 123 6.75 -2.68 3.55
N TYR A 124 5.71 -3.22 2.90
CA TYR A 124 4.32 -2.97 3.26
C TYR A 124 3.98 -3.42 4.69
N ARG A 125 4.64 -4.47 5.21
CA ARG A 125 4.42 -4.97 6.57
C ARG A 125 5.21 -4.20 7.64
N LEU A 126 6.27 -3.50 7.24
CA LEU A 126 7.13 -2.72 8.14
C LEU A 126 6.64 -1.27 8.28
N ALA A 127 6.02 -0.71 7.25
CA ALA A 127 5.56 0.67 7.24
C ALA A 127 4.07 0.79 7.60
N ALA A 128 3.75 1.68 8.53
CA ALA A 128 2.35 1.95 8.92
C ALA A 128 1.59 2.70 7.82
N VAL A 129 2.31 3.47 7.01
CA VAL A 129 1.78 4.28 5.91
C VAL A 129 2.59 4.00 4.65
N THR A 130 1.93 3.94 3.50
CA THR A 130 2.55 3.72 2.20
C THR A 130 2.01 4.72 1.19
N TYR A 131 2.92 5.49 0.61
CA TYR A 131 2.69 6.22 -0.62
C TYR A 131 2.94 5.29 -1.82
N ALA A 132 1.93 5.11 -2.67
CA ALA A 132 2.01 4.31 -3.89
C ALA A 132 2.64 5.14 -5.03
N GLY A 133 3.85 4.77 -5.43
CA GLY A 133 4.58 5.42 -6.52
C GLY A 133 3.90 5.23 -7.89
N GLY A 134 4.17 6.17 -8.80
CA GLY A 134 3.61 6.19 -10.15
C GLY A 134 2.17 6.72 -10.22
N THR A 135 1.58 7.05 -9.07
CA THR A 135 0.19 7.49 -8.97
C THR A 135 0.02 9.01 -9.00
N LEU A 136 1.08 9.79 -8.82
CA LEU A 136 0.96 11.24 -8.66
C LEU A 136 1.12 12.00 -9.97
N ILE A 137 2.09 11.60 -10.79
CA ILE A 137 2.42 12.29 -12.04
C ILE A 137 1.97 11.45 -13.24
N ARG A 138 1.16 12.04 -14.12
CA ARG A 138 0.74 11.36 -15.36
C ARG A 138 1.96 11.10 -16.25
N GLY A 139 2.01 9.90 -16.83
CA GLY A 139 3.17 9.47 -17.62
C GLY A 139 4.37 9.09 -16.75
N ALA A 140 4.16 8.91 -15.44
CA ALA A 140 5.11 8.19 -14.62
C ALA A 140 5.26 6.74 -15.10
N ASP A 141 6.50 6.33 -15.26
CA ASP A 141 6.96 4.98 -15.55
C ASP A 141 7.79 4.53 -14.34
N PRO A 142 7.48 3.38 -13.72
CA PRO A 142 6.41 2.44 -14.06
C PRO A 142 5.00 2.97 -13.76
N ALA A 143 4.02 2.38 -14.45
CA ALA A 143 2.61 2.59 -14.16
C ALA A 143 2.28 2.16 -12.71
N PRO A 144 1.21 2.72 -12.11
CA PRO A 144 0.75 2.32 -10.78
C PRO A 144 0.61 0.81 -10.61
N ARG A 145 1.15 0.29 -9.52
CA ARG A 145 0.96 -1.12 -9.11
C ARG A 145 -0.47 -1.38 -8.64
N HIS A 146 -0.81 -2.65 -8.47
CA HIS A 146 -2.13 -3.06 -8.01
C HIS A 146 -2.39 -2.57 -6.57
N PRO A 147 -3.46 -1.79 -6.31
CA PRO A 147 -3.71 -1.20 -4.99
C PRO A 147 -3.98 -2.21 -3.88
N PHE A 148 -4.42 -3.42 -4.23
CA PHE A 148 -4.63 -4.48 -3.23
C PHE A 148 -3.32 -5.09 -2.70
N GLU A 149 -2.17 -4.84 -3.34
CA GLU A 149 -0.87 -5.25 -2.79
C GLU A 149 -0.63 -4.66 -1.38
N PRO A 150 -0.67 -3.32 -1.18
CA PRO A 150 -0.58 -2.74 0.15
C PRO A 150 -1.85 -2.96 0.99
N ALA A 151 -3.04 -2.95 0.39
CA ALA A 151 -4.30 -3.03 1.15
C ALA A 151 -4.44 -4.35 1.92
N GLY A 152 -4.02 -5.46 1.32
CA GLY A 152 -4.02 -6.77 1.97
C GLY A 152 -2.96 -6.93 3.06
N LEU A 153 -2.04 -5.98 3.22
CA LEU A 153 -0.86 -6.09 4.10
C LEU A 153 -0.88 -5.12 5.29
N GLY A 154 -1.97 -4.40 5.50
CA GLY A 154 -2.23 -3.66 6.75
C GLY A 154 -1.51 -2.32 6.86
N THR A 155 -1.17 -1.70 5.73
CA THR A 155 -0.62 -0.34 5.66
C THR A 155 -1.68 0.66 5.20
N ALA A 156 -1.64 1.89 5.71
CA ALA A 156 -2.48 2.99 5.26
C ALA A 156 -2.00 3.50 3.90
N ILE A 157 -2.89 3.60 2.91
CA ILE A 157 -2.49 3.90 1.53
C ILE A 157 -2.70 5.38 1.20
N VAL A 158 -1.67 6.01 0.64
CA VAL A 158 -1.73 7.32 0.00
C VAL A 158 -1.41 7.15 -1.48
N HIS A 159 -2.19 7.78 -2.35
CA HIS A 159 -1.93 7.75 -3.79
C HIS A 159 -2.32 9.08 -4.44
N GLY A 160 -1.79 9.35 -5.62
CA GLY A 160 -2.24 10.44 -6.47
C GLY A 160 -3.40 10.05 -7.41
N PRO A 161 -3.78 10.93 -8.34
CA PRO A 161 -4.96 10.75 -9.18
C PRO A 161 -4.77 9.75 -10.34
N VAL A 162 -3.57 9.23 -10.56
CA VAL A 162 -3.27 8.27 -11.63
C VAL A 162 -3.49 6.86 -11.11
N MET A 163 -4.53 6.20 -11.63
CA MET A 163 -4.97 4.87 -11.18
C MET A 163 -4.44 3.70 -12.04
N GLY A 164 -3.77 4.00 -13.16
CA GLY A 164 -3.24 2.98 -14.08
C GLY A 164 -4.31 2.05 -14.60
N GLU A 165 -4.01 0.75 -14.61
CA GLU A 165 -4.89 -0.33 -15.08
C GLU A 165 -5.95 -0.76 -14.05
N HIS A 166 -5.93 -0.17 -12.84
CA HIS A 166 -6.75 -0.61 -11.71
C HIS A 166 -7.77 0.42 -11.19
N PRO A 167 -8.46 1.22 -12.03
CA PRO A 167 -9.34 2.27 -11.55
C PRO A 167 -10.49 1.75 -10.67
N ALA A 168 -11.04 0.57 -10.98
CA ALA A 168 -12.12 -0.01 -10.17
C ALA A 168 -11.68 -0.33 -8.73
N HIS A 169 -10.45 -0.81 -8.54
CA HIS A 169 -9.91 -1.15 -7.24
C HIS A 169 -9.54 0.10 -6.43
N TRP A 170 -8.91 1.09 -7.07
CA TRP A 170 -8.63 2.38 -6.45
C TRP A 170 -9.93 3.07 -5.99
N GLN A 171 -10.94 3.14 -6.86
CA GLN A 171 -12.24 3.73 -6.54
C GLN A 171 -13.00 2.96 -5.44
N ALA A 172 -12.79 1.65 -5.32
CA ALA A 172 -13.36 0.88 -4.22
C ALA A 172 -12.72 1.27 -2.89
N LEU A 173 -11.38 1.38 -2.84
CA LEU A 173 -10.66 1.84 -1.66
C LEU A 173 -11.04 3.29 -1.29
N ASP A 174 -11.10 4.19 -2.26
CA ASP A 174 -11.49 5.59 -2.03
C ASP A 174 -12.87 5.70 -1.39
N ARG A 175 -13.87 4.97 -1.91
CA ARG A 175 -15.24 4.99 -1.38
C ARG A 175 -15.35 4.42 0.02
N ALA A 176 -14.54 3.41 0.35
CA ALA A 176 -14.50 2.81 1.68
C ALA A 176 -13.67 3.63 2.68
N GLY A 177 -12.95 4.66 2.23
CA GLY A 177 -11.95 5.34 3.06
C GLY A 177 -10.75 4.44 3.37
N GLY A 178 -10.47 3.46 2.52
CA GLY A 178 -9.29 2.57 2.60
C GLY A 178 -8.04 3.16 1.92
N ALA A 179 -8.18 4.27 1.22
CA ALA A 179 -7.06 5.00 0.64
C ALA A 179 -7.27 6.51 0.74
N ARG A 180 -6.17 7.26 0.73
CA ARG A 180 -6.16 8.72 0.71
C ARG A 180 -5.62 9.21 -0.63
N GLN A 181 -6.52 9.65 -1.50
CA GLN A 181 -6.12 10.34 -2.72
C GLN A 181 -5.63 11.77 -2.42
N ILE A 182 -4.47 12.12 -2.98
CA ILE A 182 -3.91 13.47 -3.00
C ILE A 182 -3.93 14.07 -4.40
N HIS A 183 -4.04 15.40 -4.48
CA HIS A 183 -4.05 16.13 -5.75
C HIS A 183 -2.82 17.05 -5.81
N GLY A 184 -1.77 16.54 -6.45
CA GLY A 184 -0.52 17.27 -6.64
C GLY A 184 0.49 17.10 -5.50
N PRO A 185 1.78 17.37 -5.79
CA PRO A 185 2.90 17.04 -4.90
C PRO A 185 2.88 17.80 -3.58
N LEU A 186 2.32 19.02 -3.56
CA LEU A 186 2.28 19.87 -2.37
C LEU A 186 1.34 19.35 -1.27
N ALA A 187 0.44 18.42 -1.60
CA ALA A 187 -0.49 17.84 -0.63
C ALA A 187 0.14 16.69 0.18
N LEU A 188 1.20 16.05 -0.33
CA LEU A 188 1.79 14.87 0.29
C LEU A 188 2.33 15.14 1.71
N PRO A 189 3.08 16.23 1.99
CA PRO A 189 3.63 16.47 3.33
C PRO A 189 2.57 16.47 4.43
N ARG A 190 1.49 17.21 4.22
CA ARG A 190 0.38 17.30 5.18
C ARG A 190 -0.27 15.94 5.43
N VAL A 191 -0.52 15.18 4.36
CA VAL A 191 -1.17 13.86 4.50
C VAL A 191 -0.28 12.87 5.24
N ILE A 192 1.02 12.87 4.96
CA ILE A 192 1.98 12.02 5.67
C ILE A 192 2.09 12.43 7.14
N GLU A 193 2.06 13.72 7.45
CA GLU A 193 2.05 14.21 8.84
C GLU A 193 0.78 13.79 9.60
N GLU A 194 -0.39 13.88 8.98
CA GLU A 194 -1.68 13.44 9.53
C GLU A 194 -1.72 11.92 9.74
N LEU A 195 -1.22 11.14 8.78
CA LEU A 195 -1.21 9.67 8.84
C LEU A 195 -0.08 9.09 9.69
N ALA A 196 0.90 9.89 10.09
CA ALA A 196 1.89 9.46 11.07
C ALA A 196 1.29 9.30 12.50
N GLU A 197 0.03 9.72 12.72
CA GLU A 197 -0.74 9.33 13.90
C GLU A 197 -1.23 7.88 13.80
N PRO A 198 -0.83 6.98 14.73
CA PRO A 198 -1.09 5.54 14.62
C PRO A 198 -2.56 5.18 14.46
N ASP A 199 -3.45 5.82 15.21
CA ASP A 199 -4.89 5.54 15.16
C ASP A 199 -5.50 5.90 13.80
N THR A 200 -5.00 6.98 13.18
CA THR A 200 -5.49 7.41 11.87
C THR A 200 -5.01 6.46 10.78
N ALA A 201 -3.74 6.06 10.80
CA ALA A 201 -3.21 5.03 9.90
C ALA A 201 -3.96 3.71 10.06
N ALA A 202 -4.15 3.24 11.30
CA ALA A 202 -4.82 1.97 11.59
C ALA A 202 -6.26 1.93 11.06
N ARG A 203 -7.03 3.01 11.19
CA ARG A 203 -8.38 3.09 10.62
C ARG A 203 -8.38 2.98 9.09
N LEU A 204 -7.47 3.70 8.41
CA LEU A 204 -7.36 3.68 6.95
C LEU A 204 -6.93 2.29 6.46
N ALA A 205 -5.90 1.72 7.08
CA ALA A 205 -5.39 0.38 6.78
C ALA A 205 -6.46 -0.71 6.97
N ARG A 206 -7.26 -0.59 8.04
CA ARG A 206 -8.36 -1.53 8.31
C ARG A 206 -9.42 -1.50 7.21
N ALA A 207 -9.86 -0.31 6.81
CA ALA A 207 -10.82 -0.16 5.72
C ALA A 207 -10.26 -0.68 4.39
N ALA A 208 -8.96 -0.46 4.12
CA ALA A 208 -8.28 -1.01 2.95
C ALA A 208 -8.31 -2.55 2.93
N TRP A 209 -7.98 -3.16 4.06
CA TRP A 209 -7.94 -4.60 4.23
C TRP A 209 -9.33 -5.23 4.05
N GLU A 210 -10.38 -4.60 4.58
CA GLU A 210 -11.76 -5.05 4.41
C GLU A 210 -12.16 -5.09 2.93
N VAL A 211 -11.89 -4.04 2.16
CA VAL A 211 -12.15 -4.01 0.71
C VAL A 211 -11.34 -5.08 -0.04
N ALA A 212 -10.06 -5.23 0.28
CA ALA A 212 -9.20 -6.20 -0.40
C ALA A 212 -9.56 -7.67 -0.09
N THR A 213 -10.22 -7.92 1.04
CA THR A 213 -10.62 -9.27 1.48
C THR A 213 -12.11 -9.55 1.29
N GLU A 214 -12.94 -8.56 0.99
CA GLU A 214 -14.38 -8.72 0.73
C GLU A 214 -14.66 -9.72 -0.41
N GLY A 215 -13.82 -9.76 -1.45
CA GLY A 215 -13.91 -10.75 -2.52
C GLY A 215 -13.83 -12.20 -2.02
N ALA A 216 -13.12 -12.47 -0.92
CA ALA A 216 -13.05 -13.80 -0.30
C ALA A 216 -14.39 -14.19 0.32
N GLU A 217 -15.07 -13.24 0.95
CA GLU A 217 -16.36 -13.46 1.58
C GLU A 217 -17.47 -13.69 0.55
N ILE A 218 -17.47 -12.92 -0.54
CA ILE A 218 -18.42 -13.13 -1.65
C ILE A 218 -18.17 -14.48 -2.32
N THR A 219 -16.91 -14.83 -2.58
CA THR A 219 -16.54 -16.13 -3.18
C THR A 219 -16.94 -17.28 -2.27
N ARG A 220 -16.72 -17.16 -0.95
CA ARG A 220 -17.13 -18.16 0.05
C ARG A 220 -18.64 -18.37 0.03
N ARG A 221 -19.44 -17.28 0.02
CA ARG A 221 -20.91 -17.36 -0.03
C ARG A 221 -21.42 -18.02 -1.31
N ILE A 222 -20.81 -17.73 -2.46
CA ILE A 222 -21.16 -18.39 -3.74
C ILE A 222 -20.82 -19.88 -3.66
N ALA A 223 -19.63 -20.23 -3.15
CA ALA A 223 -19.23 -21.63 -3.01
C ALA A 223 -20.15 -22.40 -2.05
N GLU A 224 -20.53 -21.80 -0.93
CA GLU A 224 -21.48 -22.37 0.04
C GLU A 224 -22.87 -22.58 -0.57
N ALA A 225 -23.38 -21.60 -1.32
CA ALA A 225 -24.68 -21.72 -2.00
C ALA A 225 -24.67 -22.86 -3.03
N VAL A 226 -23.60 -22.98 -3.83
CA VAL A 226 -23.45 -24.07 -4.82
C VAL A 226 -23.31 -25.43 -4.13
N LEU A 227 -22.51 -25.53 -3.05
CA LEU A 227 -22.34 -26.77 -2.31
C LEU A 227 -23.64 -27.23 -1.63
N SER A 228 -24.41 -26.30 -1.07
CA SER A 228 -25.72 -26.60 -0.47
C SER A 228 -26.70 -27.16 -1.51
N ASP A 229 -26.79 -26.56 -2.69
CA ASP A 229 -27.65 -27.03 -3.79
C ASP A 229 -27.25 -28.43 -4.30
N LEU A 230 -25.95 -28.71 -4.37
CA LEU A 230 -25.43 -30.03 -4.76
C LEU A 230 -25.71 -31.11 -3.71
N GLN A 231 -25.71 -30.75 -2.42
CA GLN A 231 -26.00 -31.67 -1.32
C GLN A 231 -27.49 -31.97 -1.17
N GLU A 232 -28.37 -31.00 -1.47
CA GLU A 232 -29.83 -31.20 -1.46
C GLU A 232 -30.33 -31.99 -2.69
N SER A 233 -29.50 -32.11 -3.73
CA SER A 233 -29.81 -32.85 -4.96
C SER A 233 -29.34 -34.32 -4.95
N CYS A 234 -28.70 -34.79 -3.87
CA CYS A 234 -28.27 -36.18 -3.66
C CYS A 234 -29.19 -36.91 -2.67
#